data_AF-A0A257MU02-F1
#
_entry.id   AF-A0A257MU02-F1
#
_cell.length_a   1.000
_cell.length_b   1.000
_cell.length_c   1.000
_cell.angle_alpha   90.00
_cell.angle_beta   90.00
_cell.angle_gamma   90.00
#
_symmetry.space_group_name_H-M   'P 1'
#
loop_
_entity.id
_entity.type
_entity.pdbx_description
1 polymer ?
#
loop_
_entity_poly.entity_id
_entity_poly.type
_entity_poly.pdbx_seq_one_letter_code
_entity_poly.pdbx_strand_id
1 'polypeptide(L)'
;QAPRVDEGRDEKLYELEIAFQQIPEGEVPDPWLVDRLLRHLLTDITGNTHRSEFCIDKLYSPDSSTGRLGILELRSFEMPPHARMSLVQTVLLRSLIAWFWREPYKHDLVRWGTELHDRFMLPHYVREDLKQVTKDLQRAGFGFDLEWLDPFFEFRFPRYGNTLVDGIDLELRFAIEPWHVLGEEMSSTGTARYVDSSVERVQVLVTGFTEERYVITCNSRRLPMRNTGRKGEFVAGVRYRAWQPPSALHPTIAPHTPLVFDVIDTWNGHSVGGCTYYVAHPGGRSYDDFPVNDYAAETRRMTRFWDYGHTPSVIIRPALVSSLATPSDKPLFSITDAAPRAMAPPAEELSTEYPFTLDLRHRNW
;
A
#
# COMPACT_ATOMS: atom_id res chain seq x y z
N GLN A 1 15.57 3.23 3.38
CA GLN A 1 17.02 3.22 3.70
C GLN A 1 17.85 2.56 2.59
N ALA A 2 17.25 1.68 1.78
CA ALA A 2 17.89 1.07 0.63
C ALA A 2 16.91 1.14 -0.56
N PRO A 3 16.77 2.32 -1.24
CA PRO A 3 15.82 2.45 -2.32
C PRO A 3 16.25 1.59 -3.50
N ARG A 4 15.26 1.15 -4.26
CA ARG A 4 15.49 0.43 -5.51
C ARG A 4 16.16 1.36 -6.53
N VAL A 5 16.77 0.76 -7.54
CA VAL A 5 17.44 1.54 -8.59
C VAL A 5 16.46 2.41 -9.39
N ASP A 6 15.20 1.99 -9.50
CA ASP A 6 14.10 2.67 -10.21
C ASP A 6 13.31 3.67 -9.34
N GLU A 7 13.63 3.81 -8.05
CA GLU A 7 13.08 4.86 -7.17
C GLU A 7 13.93 6.16 -7.19
N GLY A 8 14.98 6.18 -8.01
CA GLY A 8 15.91 7.31 -8.16
C GLY A 8 15.47 8.30 -9.24
N ARG A 9 16.43 8.71 -10.07
CA ARG A 9 16.14 9.53 -11.26
C ARG A 9 15.57 8.66 -12.37
N ASP A 10 14.65 9.20 -13.16
CA ASP A 10 13.97 8.46 -14.25
C ASP A 10 14.96 7.85 -15.27
N GLU A 11 16.04 8.56 -15.59
CA GLU A 11 17.07 8.13 -16.55
C GLU A 11 17.94 6.97 -16.05
N LYS A 12 17.87 6.64 -14.75
CA LYS A 12 18.80 5.70 -14.12
C LYS A 12 18.66 4.27 -14.66
N LEU A 13 17.44 3.86 -15.00
CA LEU A 13 17.21 2.57 -15.66
C LEU A 13 17.80 2.53 -17.08
N TYR A 14 17.69 3.64 -17.82
CA TYR A 14 18.27 3.74 -19.16
C TYR A 14 19.81 3.62 -19.12
N GLU A 15 20.46 4.33 -18.20
CA GLU A 15 21.91 4.20 -18.01
C GLU A 15 22.32 2.80 -17.53
N LEU A 16 21.48 2.14 -16.73
CA LEU A 16 21.71 0.76 -16.30
C LEU A 16 21.59 -0.25 -17.45
N GLU A 17 20.64 -0.06 -18.37
CA GLU A 17 20.54 -0.85 -19.61
C GLU A 17 21.83 -0.74 -20.44
N ILE A 18 22.36 0.48 -20.61
CA ILE A 18 23.64 0.70 -21.30
C ILE A 18 24.77 -0.02 -20.57
N ALA A 19 24.84 0.08 -19.25
CA ALA A 19 25.87 -0.60 -18.46
C ALA A 19 25.80 -2.13 -18.58
N PHE A 20 24.60 -2.72 -18.60
CA PHE A 20 24.43 -4.15 -18.83
C PHE A 20 24.91 -4.59 -20.22
N GLN A 21 24.75 -3.76 -21.26
CA GLN A 21 25.28 -4.06 -22.60
C GLN A 21 26.82 -4.10 -22.65
N GLN A 22 27.50 -3.47 -21.68
CA GLN A 22 28.96 -3.50 -21.58
C GLN A 22 29.49 -4.69 -20.77
N ILE A 23 28.63 -5.52 -20.18
CA ILE A 23 29.05 -6.71 -19.44
C ILE A 23 29.39 -7.83 -20.44
N PRO A 24 30.65 -8.27 -20.55
CA PRO A 24 31.03 -9.35 -21.45
C PRO A 24 30.47 -10.70 -20.96
N GLU A 25 30.21 -11.62 -21.90
CA GLU A 25 29.76 -12.97 -21.59
C GLU A 25 30.94 -13.91 -21.28
N GLY A 26 30.70 -14.89 -20.40
CA GLY A 26 31.70 -15.91 -20.04
C GLY A 26 32.67 -15.49 -18.93
N GLU A 27 33.82 -16.14 -18.88
CA GLU A 27 34.87 -15.79 -17.92
C GLU A 27 35.60 -14.51 -18.34
N VAL A 28 35.73 -13.57 -17.40
CA VAL A 28 36.32 -12.25 -17.62
C VAL A 28 37.60 -12.15 -16.81
N PRO A 29 38.76 -11.84 -17.43
CA PRO A 29 40.03 -11.71 -16.71
C PRO A 29 40.10 -10.49 -15.78
N ASP A 30 39.18 -9.54 -15.96
CA ASP A 30 39.09 -8.28 -15.21
C ASP A 30 37.90 -8.30 -14.22
N PRO A 31 38.00 -8.96 -13.06
CA PRO A 31 36.88 -9.09 -12.11
C PRO A 31 36.38 -7.76 -11.53
N TRP A 32 37.17 -6.69 -11.59
CA TRP A 32 36.77 -5.34 -11.17
C TRP A 32 35.86 -4.62 -12.18
N LEU A 33 35.61 -5.19 -13.37
CA LEU A 33 34.80 -4.55 -14.40
C LEU A 33 33.35 -4.33 -13.91
N VAL A 34 32.79 -5.29 -13.16
CA VAL A 34 31.45 -5.16 -12.55
C VAL A 34 31.36 -3.93 -11.66
N ASP A 35 32.41 -3.65 -10.88
CA ASP A 35 32.50 -2.45 -10.05
C ASP A 35 32.47 -1.17 -10.89
N ARG A 36 33.35 -1.09 -11.91
CA ARG A 36 33.47 0.12 -12.75
C ARG A 36 32.21 0.39 -13.58
N LEU A 37 31.47 -0.63 -13.99
CA LEU A 37 30.23 -0.49 -14.75
C LEU A 37 29.03 -0.09 -13.88
N LEU A 38 28.90 -0.65 -12.67
CA LEU A 38 27.65 -0.57 -11.90
C LEU A 38 27.71 0.33 -10.66
N ARG A 39 28.90 0.62 -10.12
CA ARG A 39 29.07 1.32 -8.83
C ARG A 39 28.29 2.62 -8.72
N HIS A 40 28.32 3.44 -9.76
CA HIS A 40 27.66 4.76 -9.75
C HIS A 40 26.16 4.67 -10.02
N LEU A 41 25.70 3.56 -10.59
CA LEU A 41 24.30 3.26 -10.87
C LEU A 41 23.62 2.60 -9.67
N LEU A 42 24.37 1.85 -8.86
CA LEU A 42 23.87 1.20 -7.64
C LEU A 42 24.06 2.09 -6.40
N THR A 43 23.43 3.26 -6.43
CA THR A 43 23.49 4.30 -5.38
C THR A 43 22.10 4.73 -4.92
N ASP A 44 21.99 5.37 -3.75
CA ASP A 44 20.77 6.11 -3.38
C ASP A 44 20.64 7.45 -4.14
N ILE A 45 19.57 8.22 -3.88
CA ILE A 45 19.33 9.52 -4.53
C ILE A 45 20.42 10.57 -4.26
N THR A 46 21.26 10.35 -3.23
CA THR A 46 22.38 11.22 -2.86
C THR A 46 23.73 10.71 -3.38
N GLY A 47 23.74 9.58 -4.11
CA GLY A 47 24.96 8.97 -4.63
C GLY A 47 25.67 8.03 -3.65
N ASN A 48 25.04 7.64 -2.55
CA ASN A 48 25.63 6.75 -1.55
C ASN A 48 25.43 5.28 -1.91
N THR A 49 26.52 4.54 -2.11
CA THR A 49 26.53 3.09 -2.44
C THR A 49 26.12 2.20 -1.27
N HIS A 50 26.39 2.59 -0.02
CA HIS A 50 25.98 1.82 1.16
C HIS A 50 24.48 1.91 1.46
N ARG A 51 23.78 2.82 0.78
CA ARG A 51 22.35 3.05 0.93
C ARG A 51 21.57 2.59 -0.29
N SER A 52 22.16 1.89 -1.25
CA SER A 52 21.41 1.26 -2.34
C SER A 52 20.79 -0.06 -1.90
N GLU A 53 19.80 -0.54 -2.67
CA GLU A 53 19.26 -1.89 -2.49
C GLU A 53 20.32 -2.99 -2.66
N PHE A 54 21.08 -2.93 -3.75
CA PHE A 54 22.21 -3.81 -4.02
C PHE A 54 23.52 -3.05 -3.90
N CYS A 55 24.35 -3.42 -2.94
CA CYS A 55 25.68 -2.85 -2.76
C CYS A 55 26.77 -3.84 -3.19
N ILE A 56 27.60 -3.39 -4.14
CA ILE A 56 28.71 -4.17 -4.73
C ILE A 56 30.08 -3.71 -4.23
N ASP A 57 30.14 -2.83 -3.22
CA ASP A 57 31.39 -2.24 -2.74
C ASP A 57 32.42 -3.28 -2.29
N LYS A 58 31.93 -4.45 -1.85
CA LYS A 58 32.72 -5.57 -1.35
C LYS A 58 32.76 -6.75 -2.33
N LEU A 59 32.20 -6.60 -3.53
CA LEU A 59 32.19 -7.65 -4.54
C LEU A 59 33.60 -7.77 -5.13
N TYR A 60 34.03 -6.74 -5.86
CA TYR A 60 35.39 -6.67 -6.39
C TYR A 60 35.81 -5.22 -6.73
N SER A 61 35.87 -4.34 -5.73
CA SER A 61 36.43 -2.99 -5.94
C SER A 61 37.95 -3.04 -6.14
N PRO A 62 38.51 -2.36 -7.16
CA PRO A 62 39.95 -2.27 -7.35
C PRO A 62 40.63 -1.35 -6.33
N ASP A 63 39.88 -0.52 -5.60
CA ASP A 63 40.43 0.59 -4.80
C ASP A 63 41.07 0.12 -3.48
N SER A 64 40.65 -1.03 -2.94
CA SER A 64 41.23 -1.59 -1.71
C SER A 64 41.13 -3.12 -1.67
N SER A 65 41.97 -3.76 -0.84
CA SER A 65 41.83 -5.19 -0.56
C SER A 65 40.52 -5.53 0.15
N THR A 66 40.01 -4.64 1.00
CA THR A 66 38.74 -4.80 1.70
C THR A 66 37.51 -4.69 0.80
N GLY A 67 37.67 -4.18 -0.43
CA GLY A 67 36.63 -4.17 -1.45
C GLY A 67 36.57 -5.44 -2.31
N ARG A 68 37.51 -6.38 -2.15
CA ARG A 68 37.63 -7.61 -2.97
C ARG A 68 37.29 -8.86 -2.16
N LEU A 69 36.11 -8.86 -1.54
CA LEU A 69 35.66 -9.95 -0.67
C LEU A 69 34.74 -10.95 -1.38
N GLY A 70 34.33 -10.68 -2.61
CA GLY A 70 33.38 -11.51 -3.34
C GLY A 70 31.95 -11.41 -2.79
N ILE A 71 31.60 -10.31 -2.11
CA ILE A 71 30.32 -10.14 -1.43
C ILE A 71 29.41 -9.17 -2.19
N LEU A 72 28.21 -9.64 -2.55
CA LEU A 72 27.07 -8.80 -2.94
C LEU A 72 26.16 -8.62 -1.72
N GLU A 73 25.84 -7.39 -1.36
CA GLU A 73 24.94 -7.08 -0.25
C GLU A 73 23.55 -6.68 -0.77
N LEU A 74 22.53 -7.48 -0.45
CA LEU A 74 21.13 -7.12 -0.67
C LEU A 74 20.53 -6.57 0.64
N ARG A 75 20.06 -5.33 0.62
CA ARG A 75 19.77 -4.53 1.81
C ARG A 75 18.28 -4.22 2.00
N SER A 76 17.41 -4.73 1.13
CA SER A 76 15.96 -4.47 1.12
C SER A 76 15.11 -5.43 1.97
N PHE A 77 15.72 -6.24 2.83
CA PHE A 77 14.99 -7.13 3.73
C PHE A 77 14.92 -6.62 5.17
N GLU A 78 13.71 -6.59 5.71
CA GLU A 78 13.47 -6.39 7.14
C GLU A 78 13.80 -7.69 7.91
N MET A 79 14.25 -7.54 9.16
CA MET A 79 14.49 -8.68 10.04
C MET A 79 13.14 -9.33 10.41
N PRO A 80 12.90 -10.61 10.06
CA PRO A 80 11.63 -11.24 10.38
C PRO A 80 11.51 -11.53 11.88
N PRO A 81 10.29 -11.51 12.45
CA PRO A 81 10.08 -11.68 13.88
C PRO A 81 10.31 -13.11 14.38
N HIS A 82 10.48 -14.09 13.48
CA HIS A 82 10.60 -15.49 13.83
C HIS A 82 11.65 -16.24 12.98
N ALA A 83 12.40 -17.16 13.59
CA ALA A 83 13.47 -17.91 12.91
C ALA A 83 12.98 -18.71 11.69
N ARG A 84 11.76 -19.28 11.74
CA ARG A 84 11.17 -19.98 10.57
C ARG A 84 10.91 -19.04 9.39
N MET A 85 10.48 -17.82 9.65
CA MET A 85 10.34 -16.80 8.59
C MET A 85 11.72 -16.47 8.01
N SER A 86 12.74 -16.30 8.85
CA SER A 86 14.13 -16.12 8.38
C SER A 86 14.61 -17.26 7.45
N LEU A 87 14.25 -18.50 7.75
CA LEU A 87 14.55 -19.65 6.88
C LEU A 87 13.84 -19.54 5.53
N VAL A 88 12.56 -19.17 5.50
CA VAL A 88 11.80 -18.98 4.24
C VAL A 88 12.47 -17.90 3.37
N GLN A 89 12.82 -16.76 3.97
CA GLN A 89 13.52 -15.69 3.27
C GLN A 89 14.88 -16.14 2.72
N THR A 90 15.63 -16.91 3.51
CA THR A 90 16.93 -17.47 3.09
C THR A 90 16.78 -18.46 1.94
N VAL A 91 15.76 -19.32 1.98
CA VAL A 91 15.47 -20.29 0.92
C VAL A 91 15.04 -19.57 -0.37
N LEU A 92 14.23 -18.51 -0.28
CA LEU A 92 13.87 -17.68 -1.42
C LEU A 92 15.12 -17.14 -2.13
N LEU A 93 16.00 -16.48 -1.37
CA LEU A 93 17.24 -15.91 -1.91
C LEU A 93 18.18 -16.97 -2.48
N ARG A 94 18.36 -18.09 -1.77
CA ARG A 94 19.21 -19.18 -2.26
C ARG A 94 18.65 -19.82 -3.53
N SER A 95 17.34 -19.93 -3.66
CA SER A 95 16.69 -20.48 -4.86
C SER A 95 16.89 -19.54 -6.05
N LEU A 96 16.72 -18.23 -5.86
CA LEU A 96 16.99 -17.22 -6.90
C LEU A 96 18.46 -17.25 -7.33
N ILE A 97 19.40 -17.25 -6.39
CA ILE A 97 20.84 -17.31 -6.69
C ILE A 97 21.19 -18.61 -7.44
N ALA A 98 20.70 -19.75 -6.97
CA ALA A 98 20.96 -21.04 -7.61
C ALA A 98 20.36 -21.11 -9.02
N TRP A 99 19.17 -20.54 -9.22
CA TRP A 99 18.55 -20.43 -10.53
C TRP A 99 19.39 -19.56 -11.46
N PHE A 100 19.68 -18.32 -11.06
CA PHE A 100 20.40 -17.34 -11.88
C PHE A 100 21.83 -17.76 -12.19
N TRP A 101 22.46 -18.55 -11.31
CA TRP A 101 23.78 -19.15 -11.57
C TRP A 101 23.73 -20.20 -12.69
N ARG A 102 22.69 -21.04 -12.71
CA ARG A 102 22.52 -22.08 -13.73
C ARG A 102 22.04 -21.49 -15.06
N GLU A 103 21.14 -20.52 -14.98
CA GLU A 103 20.48 -19.90 -16.12
C GLU A 103 20.38 -18.40 -15.88
N PRO A 104 21.32 -17.60 -16.44
CA PRO A 104 21.35 -16.16 -16.25
C PRO A 104 20.02 -15.52 -16.66
N TYR A 105 19.43 -14.74 -15.75
CA TYR A 105 18.14 -14.08 -15.94
C TYR A 105 18.31 -12.82 -16.80
N LYS A 106 18.15 -12.97 -18.13
CA LYS A 106 18.31 -11.88 -19.12
C LYS A 106 16.94 -11.43 -19.61
N HIS A 107 16.48 -10.28 -19.12
CA HIS A 107 15.21 -9.66 -19.52
C HIS A 107 15.35 -8.13 -19.55
N ASP A 108 14.46 -7.49 -20.30
CA ASP A 108 14.39 -6.03 -20.37
C ASP A 108 13.92 -5.45 -19.03
N LEU A 109 14.43 -4.27 -18.69
CA LEU A 109 14.00 -3.56 -17.48
C LEU A 109 12.61 -2.95 -17.71
N VAL A 110 11.75 -3.06 -16.71
CA VAL A 110 10.40 -2.48 -16.76
C VAL A 110 10.42 -1.10 -16.11
N ARG A 111 9.93 -0.10 -16.83
CA ARG A 111 9.80 1.29 -16.35
C ARG A 111 8.45 1.48 -15.67
N TRP A 112 8.37 1.10 -14.40
CA TRP A 112 7.13 1.15 -13.63
C TRP A 112 6.63 2.57 -13.33
N GLY A 113 7.53 3.56 -13.22
CA GLY A 113 7.17 4.94 -12.91
C GLY A 113 6.37 5.05 -11.61
N THR A 114 5.28 5.82 -11.64
CA THR A 114 4.41 6.04 -10.49
C THR A 114 3.68 4.77 -10.00
N GLU A 115 3.57 3.72 -10.82
CA GLU A 115 2.95 2.46 -10.39
C GLU A 115 3.68 1.81 -9.21
N LEU A 116 5.00 2.02 -9.06
CA LEU A 116 5.77 1.52 -7.90
C LEU A 116 5.17 2.02 -6.59
N HIS A 117 4.86 3.32 -6.53
CA HIS A 117 4.35 3.98 -5.34
C HIS A 117 2.83 4.05 -5.30
N ASP A 118 2.13 3.47 -6.28
CA ASP A 118 0.67 3.38 -6.30
C ASP A 118 0.20 1.93 -6.10
N ARG A 119 0.38 1.12 -7.14
CA ARG A 119 -0.10 -0.26 -7.25
C ARG A 119 0.70 -1.21 -6.36
N PHE A 120 2.02 -1.17 -6.44
CA PHE A 120 2.91 -2.11 -5.73
C PHE A 120 3.09 -1.80 -4.24
N MET A 121 2.33 -0.84 -3.74
CA MET A 121 2.22 -0.55 -2.31
C MET A 121 1.02 -1.25 -1.66
N LEU A 122 0.10 -1.80 -2.46
CA LEU A 122 -1.12 -2.45 -1.99
C LEU A 122 -0.89 -3.97 -1.78
N PRO A 123 -1.31 -4.53 -0.64
CA PRO A 123 -1.16 -5.95 -0.29
C PRO A 123 -1.55 -6.93 -1.41
N HIS A 124 -2.65 -6.67 -2.10
CA HIS A 124 -3.16 -7.52 -3.18
C HIS A 124 -2.13 -7.65 -4.31
N TYR A 125 -1.61 -6.53 -4.81
CA TYR A 125 -0.67 -6.53 -5.92
C TYR A 125 0.72 -7.04 -5.51
N VAL A 126 1.16 -6.78 -4.27
CA VAL A 126 2.40 -7.38 -3.74
C VAL A 126 2.28 -8.91 -3.68
N ARG A 127 1.11 -9.44 -3.28
CA ARG A 127 0.87 -10.89 -3.27
C ARG A 127 0.83 -11.48 -4.68
N GLU A 128 0.15 -10.82 -5.62
CA GLU A 128 0.11 -11.28 -7.02
C GLU A 128 1.49 -11.21 -7.70
N ASP A 129 2.33 -10.24 -7.36
CA ASP A 129 3.71 -10.16 -7.84
C ASP A 129 4.57 -11.31 -7.30
N LEU A 130 4.56 -11.55 -5.99
CA LEU A 130 5.29 -12.68 -5.38
C LEU A 130 4.79 -14.04 -5.85
N LYS A 131 3.51 -14.15 -6.22
CA LYS A 131 2.96 -15.35 -6.84
C LYS A 131 3.56 -15.62 -8.23
N GLN A 132 3.90 -14.59 -9.01
CA GLN A 132 4.63 -14.79 -10.27
C GLN A 132 6.06 -15.27 -10.00
N VAL A 133 6.77 -14.60 -9.07
CA VAL A 133 8.13 -15.03 -8.65
C VAL A 133 8.13 -16.49 -8.20
N THR A 134 7.14 -16.90 -7.43
CA THR A 134 6.99 -18.29 -6.96
C THR A 134 6.76 -19.26 -8.11
N LYS A 135 5.89 -18.90 -9.07
CA LYS A 135 5.67 -19.73 -10.28
C LYS A 135 6.93 -19.86 -11.12
N ASP A 136 7.72 -18.80 -11.23
CA ASP A 136 8.97 -18.82 -12.01
C ASP A 136 10.03 -19.70 -11.34
N LEU A 137 10.15 -19.64 -10.01
CA LEU A 137 10.98 -20.58 -9.24
C LEU A 137 10.54 -22.03 -9.45
N GLN A 138 9.24 -22.30 -9.40
CA GLN A 138 8.69 -23.64 -9.64
C GLN A 138 8.99 -24.14 -11.06
N ARG A 139 8.84 -23.28 -12.08
CA ARG A 139 9.23 -23.60 -13.47
C ARG A 139 10.73 -23.88 -13.60
N ALA A 140 11.56 -23.15 -12.85
CA ALA A 140 12.99 -23.38 -12.78
C ALA A 140 13.38 -24.64 -11.97
N GLY A 141 12.41 -25.37 -11.40
CA GLY A 141 12.64 -26.61 -10.66
C GLY A 141 12.89 -26.42 -9.17
N PHE A 142 12.63 -25.22 -8.62
CA PHE A 142 12.68 -24.93 -7.19
C PHE A 142 11.25 -24.91 -6.64
N GLY A 143 10.87 -25.94 -5.86
CA GLY A 143 9.55 -26.08 -5.26
C GLY A 143 9.29 -25.11 -4.10
N PHE A 144 9.45 -23.81 -4.34
CA PHE A 144 9.08 -22.75 -3.41
C PHE A 144 7.57 -22.57 -3.44
N ASP A 145 6.93 -22.50 -2.28
CA ASP A 145 5.48 -22.39 -2.17
C ASP A 145 5.05 -20.99 -1.71
N LEU A 146 3.96 -20.47 -2.26
CA LEU A 146 3.53 -19.09 -1.98
C LEU A 146 3.03 -18.98 -0.53
N GLU A 147 2.37 -20.02 -0.05
CA GLU A 147 1.78 -20.15 1.29
C GLU A 147 2.84 -20.04 2.39
N TRP A 148 4.12 -20.31 2.09
CA TRP A 148 5.22 -20.09 3.04
C TRP A 148 5.42 -18.60 3.36
N LEU A 149 4.94 -17.71 2.50
CA LEU A 149 4.98 -16.26 2.68
C LEU A 149 3.74 -15.72 3.41
N ASP A 150 2.72 -16.52 3.70
CA ASP A 150 1.51 -16.05 4.40
C ASP A 150 1.81 -15.33 5.73
N PRO A 151 2.73 -15.81 6.60
CA PRO A 151 3.11 -15.09 7.80
C PRO A 151 3.72 -13.71 7.51
N PHE A 152 4.41 -13.55 6.38
CA PHE A 152 4.97 -12.25 5.99
C PHE A 152 3.87 -11.29 5.54
N PHE A 153 2.87 -11.78 4.80
CA PHE A 153 1.74 -10.95 4.40
C PHE A 153 0.93 -10.49 5.61
N GLU A 154 0.65 -11.39 6.56
CA GLU A 154 -0.07 -11.01 7.79
C GLU A 154 0.73 -10.08 8.70
N PHE A 155 2.06 -10.28 8.79
CA PHE A 155 2.92 -9.40 9.56
C PHE A 155 3.08 -8.01 8.92
N ARG A 156 3.28 -7.95 7.60
CA ARG A 156 3.54 -6.70 6.88
C ARG A 156 2.27 -5.92 6.55
N PHE A 157 1.16 -6.61 6.32
CA PHE A 157 -0.13 -6.04 5.93
C PHE A 157 -1.24 -6.51 6.90
N PRO A 158 -1.14 -6.15 8.19
CA PRO A 158 -2.12 -6.57 9.18
C PRO A 158 -3.51 -6.07 8.81
N ARG A 159 -4.51 -6.94 9.05
CA ARG A 159 -5.92 -6.59 8.90
C ARG A 159 -6.36 -5.65 10.03
N TYR A 160 -7.02 -4.57 9.65
CA TYR A 160 -7.65 -3.64 10.59
C TYR A 160 -9.04 -4.11 10.99
N GLY A 161 -9.81 -4.65 10.05
CA GLY A 161 -11.11 -5.24 10.30
C GLY A 161 -11.87 -5.48 9.00
N ASN A 162 -13.07 -6.06 9.12
CA ASN A 162 -13.98 -6.26 8.02
C ASN A 162 -15.44 -6.07 8.46
N THR A 163 -16.33 -5.81 7.51
CA THR A 163 -17.78 -5.72 7.73
C THR A 163 -18.52 -6.28 6.52
N LEU A 164 -19.70 -6.86 6.76
CA LEU A 164 -20.58 -7.40 5.71
C LEU A 164 -21.76 -6.45 5.52
N VAL A 165 -21.89 -5.85 4.33
CA VAL A 165 -22.92 -4.87 4.01
C VAL A 165 -23.63 -5.30 2.73
N ASP A 166 -24.93 -5.61 2.82
CA ASP A 166 -25.75 -6.01 1.66
C ASP A 166 -25.11 -7.13 0.79
N GLY A 167 -24.47 -8.11 1.45
CA GLY A 167 -23.77 -9.22 0.79
C GLY A 167 -22.36 -8.89 0.27
N ILE A 168 -21.87 -7.67 0.50
CA ILE A 168 -20.52 -7.22 0.17
C ILE A 168 -19.64 -7.31 1.42
N ASP A 169 -18.59 -8.14 1.38
CA ASP A 169 -17.59 -8.18 2.44
C ASP A 169 -16.53 -7.12 2.14
N LEU A 170 -16.40 -6.13 3.03
CA LEU A 170 -15.46 -5.02 2.93
C LEU A 170 -14.37 -5.22 3.98
N GLU A 171 -13.14 -5.43 3.54
CA GLU A 171 -11.95 -5.63 4.37
C GLU A 171 -10.99 -4.44 4.26
N LEU A 172 -10.50 -3.96 5.41
CA LEU A 172 -9.44 -2.96 5.51
C LEU A 172 -8.13 -3.61 5.97
N ARG A 173 -7.06 -3.42 5.20
CA ARG A 173 -5.69 -3.83 5.56
C ARG A 173 -4.73 -2.67 5.47
N PHE A 174 -3.73 -2.64 6.35
CA PHE A 174 -2.60 -1.73 6.19
C PHE A 174 -1.94 -1.95 4.82
N ALA A 175 -1.56 -0.85 4.17
CA ALA A 175 -0.79 -0.85 2.93
C ALA A 175 0.50 -0.05 3.14
N ILE A 176 1.53 -0.33 2.33
CA ILE A 176 2.82 0.33 2.50
C ILE A 176 2.68 1.80 2.05
N GLU A 177 3.25 2.70 2.85
CA GLU A 177 3.42 4.10 2.47
C GLU A 177 4.90 4.47 2.66
N PRO A 178 5.67 4.67 1.58
CA PRO A 178 7.05 5.11 1.69
C PRO A 178 7.08 6.57 2.14
N TRP A 179 7.74 6.84 3.27
CA TRP A 179 7.87 8.19 3.78
C TRP A 179 8.97 8.97 3.06
N HIS A 180 8.63 10.20 2.68
CA HIS A 180 9.58 11.10 2.05
C HIS A 180 10.58 11.62 3.08
N VAL A 181 11.85 11.60 2.70
CA VAL A 181 12.90 12.34 3.41
C VAL A 181 12.68 13.82 3.11
N LEU A 182 12.60 14.64 4.17
CA LEU A 182 12.42 16.08 4.06
C LEU A 182 13.75 16.78 3.76
N GLY A 183 13.66 18.07 3.42
CA GLY A 183 14.84 18.92 3.24
C GLY A 183 15.75 18.94 4.47
N GLU A 184 17.03 19.23 4.26
CA GLU A 184 18.00 19.35 5.34
C GLU A 184 17.67 20.55 6.24
N GLU A 185 17.66 20.32 7.55
CA GLU A 185 17.55 21.36 8.56
C GLU A 185 18.86 21.46 9.34
N MET A 186 19.43 22.67 9.40
CA MET A 186 20.60 22.94 10.22
C MET A 186 20.17 23.12 11.68
N SER A 187 20.72 22.30 12.57
CA SER A 187 20.63 22.47 14.01
C SER A 187 21.98 22.95 14.59
N SER A 188 21.96 23.42 15.83
CA SER A 188 23.19 23.81 16.55
C SER A 188 24.17 22.65 16.75
N THR A 189 23.73 21.40 16.58
CA THR A 189 24.52 20.16 16.76
C THR A 189 24.85 19.44 15.46
N GLY A 190 24.37 19.92 14.30
CA GLY A 190 24.67 19.34 12.99
C GLY A 190 23.53 19.50 12.00
N THR A 191 23.52 18.68 10.95
CA THR A 191 22.44 18.65 9.96
C THR A 191 21.51 17.49 10.26
N ALA A 192 20.20 17.76 10.38
CA ALA A 192 19.17 16.74 10.51
C ALA A 192 18.36 16.62 9.21
N ARG A 193 17.90 15.41 8.93
CA ARG A 193 16.90 15.14 7.88
C ARG A 193 15.75 14.40 8.51
N TYR A 194 14.60 15.06 8.59
CA TYR A 194 13.38 14.45 9.08
C TYR A 194 12.72 13.61 7.98
N VAL A 195 11.78 12.76 8.37
CA VAL A 195 10.92 12.02 7.46
C VAL A 195 9.48 12.45 7.68
N ASP A 196 8.71 12.59 6.60
CA ASP A 196 7.29 12.85 6.71
C ASP A 196 6.55 11.56 7.07
N SER A 197 6.47 11.28 8.36
CA SER A 197 5.75 10.14 8.92
C SER A 197 4.26 10.41 9.15
N SER A 198 3.75 11.55 8.65
CA SER A 198 2.35 11.96 8.82
C SER A 198 1.36 11.21 7.94
N VAL A 199 1.85 10.50 6.93
CA VAL A 199 1.03 9.88 5.87
C VAL A 199 1.03 8.37 6.04
N GLU A 200 -0.15 7.79 5.86
CA GLU A 200 -0.37 6.35 5.86
C GLU A 200 -1.22 5.94 4.66
N ARG A 201 -1.26 4.62 4.41
CA ARG A 201 -2.07 4.02 3.37
C ARG A 201 -2.81 2.81 3.89
N VAL A 202 -4.05 2.65 3.46
CA VAL A 202 -4.88 1.47 3.70
C VAL A 202 -5.35 0.92 2.35
N GLN A 203 -5.43 -0.41 2.25
CA GLN A 203 -6.09 -1.10 1.16
C GLN A 203 -7.51 -1.45 1.58
N VAL A 204 -8.45 -1.15 0.70
CA VAL A 204 -9.83 -1.63 0.76
C VAL A 204 -9.98 -2.78 -0.24
N LEU A 205 -10.30 -3.96 0.25
CA LEU A 205 -10.66 -5.12 -0.57
C LEU A 205 -12.16 -5.38 -0.38
N VAL A 206 -12.89 -5.55 -1.47
CA VAL A 206 -14.31 -5.94 -1.42
C VAL A 206 -14.54 -7.23 -2.18
N THR A 207 -15.39 -8.11 -1.64
CA THR A 207 -15.89 -9.30 -2.35
C THR A 207 -17.41 -9.28 -2.39
N GLY A 208 -18.02 -9.91 -3.40
CA GLY A 208 -19.47 -9.81 -3.65
C GLY A 208 -19.91 -8.46 -4.25
N PHE A 209 -18.96 -7.63 -4.69
CA PHE A 209 -19.21 -6.28 -5.19
C PHE A 209 -19.68 -6.26 -6.64
N THR A 210 -20.73 -5.50 -6.93
CA THR A 210 -21.24 -5.26 -8.29
C THR A 210 -21.06 -3.79 -8.65
N GLU A 211 -20.05 -3.50 -9.47
CA GLU A 211 -19.62 -2.12 -9.82
C GLU A 211 -20.74 -1.27 -10.45
N GLU A 212 -21.66 -1.88 -11.19
CA GLU A 212 -22.80 -1.18 -11.80
C GLU A 212 -23.85 -0.71 -10.78
N ARG A 213 -23.86 -1.28 -9.57
CA ARG A 213 -24.87 -1.01 -8.53
C ARG A 213 -24.28 -0.34 -7.30
N TYR A 214 -23.10 -0.75 -6.86
CA TYR A 214 -22.52 -0.25 -5.62
C TYR A 214 -21.32 0.63 -5.88
N VAL A 215 -21.15 1.62 -5.01
CA VAL A 215 -19.97 2.49 -4.98
C VAL A 215 -19.42 2.48 -3.57
N ILE A 216 -18.11 2.29 -3.43
CA ILE A 216 -17.42 2.46 -2.15
C ILE A 216 -16.87 3.88 -2.09
N THR A 217 -17.07 4.56 -0.97
CA THR A 217 -16.47 5.87 -0.71
C THR A 217 -15.68 5.85 0.58
N CYS A 218 -14.68 6.73 0.70
CA CYS A 218 -14.00 7.06 1.94
C CYS A 218 -14.09 8.57 2.17
N ASN A 219 -14.61 8.98 3.32
CA ASN A 219 -14.85 10.40 3.66
C ASN A 219 -15.59 11.13 2.52
N SER A 220 -16.67 10.51 2.02
CA SER A 220 -17.52 11.01 0.93
C SER A 220 -16.82 11.17 -0.43
N ARG A 221 -15.64 10.57 -0.63
CA ARG A 221 -14.96 10.53 -1.93
C ARG A 221 -14.93 9.11 -2.48
N ARG A 222 -15.31 8.94 -3.74
CA ARG A 222 -15.39 7.64 -4.41
C ARG A 222 -14.01 7.00 -4.52
N LEU A 223 -13.93 5.70 -4.19
CA LEU A 223 -12.70 4.93 -4.34
C LEU A 223 -12.51 4.46 -5.79
N PRO A 224 -11.27 4.46 -6.31
CA PRO A 224 -10.95 3.96 -7.64
C PRO A 224 -10.85 2.42 -7.64
N MET A 225 -11.99 1.74 -7.46
CA MET A 225 -12.05 0.28 -7.31
C MET A 225 -11.54 -0.42 -8.57
N ARG A 226 -10.56 -1.32 -8.43
CA ARG A 226 -9.97 -2.10 -9.53
C ARG A 226 -10.29 -3.58 -9.38
N ASN A 227 -10.77 -4.20 -10.45
CA ASN A 227 -11.04 -5.63 -10.45
C ASN A 227 -9.73 -6.44 -10.29
N THR A 228 -9.75 -7.48 -9.46
CA THR A 228 -8.57 -8.31 -9.18
C THR A 228 -8.34 -9.44 -10.17
N GLY A 229 -9.17 -9.54 -11.22
CA GLY A 229 -9.28 -10.69 -12.11
C GLY A 229 -10.27 -11.75 -11.62
N ARG A 230 -10.82 -11.60 -10.41
CA ARG A 230 -11.90 -12.45 -9.88
C ARG A 230 -13.24 -11.72 -9.95
N LYS A 231 -14.28 -12.45 -10.32
CA LYS A 231 -15.64 -11.90 -10.45
C LYS A 231 -16.14 -11.42 -9.08
N GLY A 232 -16.52 -10.16 -9.00
CA GLY A 232 -17.05 -9.54 -7.78
C GLY A 232 -16.00 -9.21 -6.71
N GLU A 233 -14.71 -9.29 -7.03
CA GLU A 233 -13.61 -8.92 -6.13
C GLU A 233 -12.88 -7.69 -6.68
N PHE A 234 -12.76 -6.65 -5.85
CA PHE A 234 -12.17 -5.37 -6.24
C PHE A 234 -11.30 -4.81 -5.13
N VAL A 235 -10.28 -4.05 -5.50
CA VAL A 235 -9.30 -3.45 -4.59
C VAL A 235 -9.05 -1.98 -4.91
N ALA A 236 -8.87 -1.16 -3.88
CA ALA A 236 -8.40 0.22 -4.00
C ALA A 236 -7.52 0.61 -2.80
N GLY A 237 -6.61 1.54 -3.01
CA GLY A 237 -5.86 2.21 -1.96
C GLY A 237 -6.57 3.48 -1.47
N VAL A 238 -6.39 3.82 -0.20
CA VAL A 238 -6.64 5.16 0.33
C VAL A 238 -5.37 5.65 1.00
N ARG A 239 -4.83 6.75 0.50
CA ARG A 239 -3.71 7.48 1.09
C ARG A 239 -4.25 8.67 1.86
N TYR A 240 -3.84 8.80 3.11
CA TYR A 240 -4.40 9.79 4.01
C TYR A 240 -3.35 10.31 4.99
N ARG A 241 -3.59 11.51 5.52
CA ARG A 241 -2.81 12.03 6.63
C ARG A 241 -3.33 11.48 7.95
N ALA A 242 -2.48 10.78 8.68
CA ALA A 242 -2.80 10.10 9.93
C ALA A 242 -2.64 11.02 11.15
N TRP A 243 -1.61 11.86 11.17
CA TRP A 243 -1.35 12.84 12.22
C TRP A 243 -0.62 14.08 11.64
N GLN A 244 -0.25 15.07 12.44
CA GLN A 244 0.32 16.32 11.94
C GLN A 244 1.59 16.72 12.74
N PRO A 245 2.77 16.23 12.33
CA PRO A 245 4.04 16.69 12.89
C PRO A 245 4.32 18.16 12.52
N PRO A 246 5.18 18.84 13.28
CA PRO A 246 5.65 20.19 12.93
C PRO A 246 6.43 20.22 11.61
N SER A 247 7.19 19.17 11.29
CA SER A 247 7.89 19.00 10.01
C SER A 247 7.19 17.94 9.14
N ALA A 248 6.62 18.37 8.01
CA ALA A 248 5.94 17.51 7.02
C ALA A 248 5.95 18.20 5.64
N LEU A 249 5.72 17.46 4.55
CA LEU A 249 5.67 18.02 3.19
C LEU A 249 4.55 19.07 3.02
N HIS A 250 3.42 18.85 3.67
CA HIS A 250 2.23 19.70 3.52
C HIS A 250 1.70 20.13 4.89
N PRO A 251 2.36 21.02 5.64
CA PRO A 251 2.07 21.24 7.06
C PRO A 251 0.64 21.76 7.34
N THR A 252 -0.05 22.34 6.36
CA THR A 252 -1.40 22.92 6.52
C THR A 252 -2.55 21.92 6.35
N ILE A 253 -2.29 20.70 5.88
CA ILE A 253 -3.32 19.67 5.70
C ILE A 253 -3.63 19.02 7.05
N ALA A 254 -4.88 19.07 7.50
CA ALA A 254 -5.28 18.43 8.75
C ALA A 254 -5.27 16.89 8.63
N PRO A 255 -5.17 16.15 9.76
CA PRO A 255 -5.38 14.71 9.77
C PRO A 255 -6.77 14.30 9.25
N HIS A 256 -6.84 13.22 8.47
CA HIS A 256 -8.07 12.63 7.94
C HIS A 256 -8.51 11.47 8.83
N THR A 257 -8.84 11.76 10.08
CA THR A 257 -9.31 10.75 11.03
C THR A 257 -10.62 11.22 11.68
N PRO A 258 -11.64 10.36 11.79
CA PRO A 258 -11.66 8.98 11.29
C PRO A 258 -11.74 8.88 9.75
N LEU A 259 -11.41 7.70 9.22
CA LEU A 259 -11.76 7.27 7.88
C LEU A 259 -13.11 6.58 7.93
N VAL A 260 -14.11 7.15 7.27
CA VAL A 260 -15.47 6.62 7.19
C VAL A 260 -15.66 6.03 5.82
N PHE A 261 -15.92 4.73 5.75
CA PHE A 261 -16.18 4.00 4.52
C PHE A 261 -17.68 3.76 4.38
N ASP A 262 -18.25 4.11 3.23
CA ASP A 262 -19.66 3.93 2.92
C ASP A 262 -19.82 3.04 1.68
N VAL A 263 -20.77 2.12 1.73
CA VAL A 263 -21.27 1.34 0.60
C VAL A 263 -22.56 2.01 0.11
N ILE A 264 -22.51 2.66 -1.04
CA ILE A 264 -23.64 3.38 -1.62
C ILE A 264 -24.30 2.50 -2.67
N ASP A 265 -25.60 2.23 -2.51
CA ASP A 265 -26.44 1.64 -3.57
C ASP A 265 -26.88 2.75 -4.51
N THR A 266 -26.36 2.74 -5.74
CA THR A 266 -26.63 3.78 -6.75
C THR A 266 -28.03 3.68 -7.33
N TRP A 267 -28.67 2.51 -7.28
CA TRP A 267 -30.03 2.33 -7.78
C TRP A 267 -31.04 2.98 -6.86
N ASN A 268 -30.80 2.88 -5.55
CA ASN A 268 -31.66 3.47 -4.53
C ASN A 268 -31.13 4.81 -4.00
N GLY A 269 -29.94 5.24 -4.43
CA GLY A 269 -29.31 6.50 -4.08
C GLY A 269 -29.09 6.71 -2.58
N HIS A 270 -28.66 5.67 -1.85
CA HIS A 270 -28.41 5.79 -0.41
C HIS A 270 -27.28 4.86 0.06
N SER A 271 -26.59 5.26 1.15
CA SER A 271 -25.65 4.39 1.86
C SER A 271 -26.41 3.27 2.55
N VAL A 272 -26.06 2.03 2.22
CA VAL A 272 -26.64 0.79 2.78
C VAL A 272 -25.87 0.26 3.98
N GLY A 273 -24.68 0.81 4.24
CA GLY A 273 -23.83 0.45 5.37
C GLY A 273 -22.38 0.84 5.15
N GLY A 274 -21.50 0.39 6.04
CA GLY A 274 -20.07 0.66 5.96
C GLY A 274 -19.37 0.50 7.30
N CYS A 275 -18.16 1.03 7.42
CA CYS A 275 -17.32 0.93 8.62
C CYS A 275 -16.49 2.19 8.84
N THR A 276 -15.97 2.34 10.05
CA THR A 276 -15.15 3.49 10.44
C THR A 276 -13.83 3.03 11.03
N TYR A 277 -12.74 3.62 10.58
CA TYR A 277 -11.38 3.37 11.08
C TYR A 277 -10.77 4.63 11.69
N TYR A 278 -10.13 4.47 12.85
CA TYR A 278 -9.44 5.54 13.56
C TYR A 278 -7.93 5.30 13.55
N VAL A 279 -7.15 6.35 13.35
CA VAL A 279 -5.68 6.24 13.38
C VAL A 279 -5.18 5.94 14.80
N ALA A 280 -5.77 6.62 15.78
CA ALA A 280 -5.50 6.46 17.20
C ALA A 280 -6.74 5.91 17.92
N HIS A 281 -6.62 5.64 19.22
CA HIS A 281 -7.76 5.21 20.01
C HIS A 281 -8.90 6.24 19.92
N PRO A 282 -10.16 5.86 19.62
CA PRO A 282 -11.27 6.81 19.37
C PRO A 282 -11.51 7.80 20.52
N GLY A 283 -11.25 7.37 21.76
CA GLY A 283 -11.29 8.23 22.95
C GLY A 283 -10.12 9.20 23.14
N GLY A 284 -9.28 9.42 22.12
CA GLY A 284 -8.13 10.34 22.16
C GLY A 284 -6.97 9.90 23.07
N ARG A 285 -6.90 8.61 23.41
CA ARG A 285 -5.84 8.07 24.27
C ARG A 285 -4.54 7.90 23.48
N SER A 286 -3.49 8.58 23.93
CA SER A 286 -2.11 8.15 23.72
C SER A 286 -1.74 7.13 24.79
N TYR A 287 -1.01 6.07 24.42
CA TYR A 287 -0.47 5.13 25.39
C TYR A 287 0.91 5.62 25.80
N ASP A 288 1.12 5.83 27.10
CA ASP A 288 2.44 6.20 27.64
C ASP A 288 3.41 5.01 27.62
N ASP A 289 2.88 3.79 27.75
CA ASP A 289 3.65 2.55 27.80
C ASP A 289 3.56 1.74 26.49
N PHE A 290 4.68 1.11 26.14
CA PHE A 290 4.70 0.06 25.12
C PHE A 290 3.74 -1.09 25.49
N PRO A 291 3.18 -1.80 24.49
CA PRO A 291 2.37 -2.97 24.77
C PRO A 291 3.22 -4.03 25.49
N VAL A 292 2.71 -4.55 26.60
CA VAL A 292 3.41 -5.57 27.41
C VAL A 292 3.59 -6.91 26.69
N ASN A 293 2.77 -7.18 25.67
CA ASN A 293 2.82 -8.38 24.83
C ASN A 293 2.03 -8.17 23.52
N ASP A 294 2.04 -9.18 22.67
CA ASP A 294 1.38 -9.16 21.36
C ASP A 294 -0.14 -8.99 21.45
N TYR A 295 -0.79 -9.63 22.43
CA TYR A 295 -2.23 -9.49 22.66
C TYR A 295 -2.63 -8.05 23.03
N ALA A 296 -1.82 -7.37 23.85
CA ALA A 296 -2.04 -5.97 24.18
C ALA A 296 -1.89 -5.09 22.94
N ALA A 297 -0.87 -5.34 22.10
CA ALA A 297 -0.68 -4.62 20.85
C ALA A 297 -1.83 -4.85 19.87
N GLU A 298 -2.30 -6.09 19.74
CA GLU A 298 -3.44 -6.48 18.90
C GLU A 298 -4.74 -5.84 19.37
N THR A 299 -5.03 -5.88 20.67
CA THR A 299 -6.21 -5.23 21.25
C THR A 299 -6.22 -3.73 20.93
N ARG A 300 -5.07 -3.05 21.11
CA ARG A 300 -4.92 -1.62 20.77
C ARG A 300 -5.14 -1.32 19.28
N ARG A 301 -4.94 -2.28 18.38
CA ARG A 301 -5.26 -2.15 16.95
C ARG A 301 -6.75 -2.43 16.69
N MET A 302 -7.31 -3.49 17.26
CA MET A 302 -8.72 -3.85 17.08
C MET A 302 -9.68 -2.75 17.53
N THR A 303 -9.38 -2.01 18.61
CA THR A 303 -10.22 -0.91 19.08
C THR A 303 -10.35 0.26 18.11
N ARG A 304 -9.52 0.30 17.05
CA ARG A 304 -9.51 1.36 16.05
C ARG A 304 -10.48 1.13 14.90
N PHE A 305 -11.00 -0.09 14.74
CA PHE A 305 -11.94 -0.43 13.69
C PHE A 305 -13.34 -0.64 14.28
N TRP A 306 -14.32 0.08 13.74
CA TRP A 306 -15.73 -0.09 14.04
C TRP A 306 -16.44 -0.58 12.78
N ASP A 307 -17.16 -1.69 12.89
CA ASP A 307 -18.03 -2.25 11.84
C ASP A 307 -19.35 -1.46 11.66
N TYR A 308 -19.45 -0.32 12.33
CA TYR A 308 -20.52 0.68 12.25
C TYR A 308 -19.92 2.09 12.14
N GLY A 309 -20.78 3.11 12.14
CA GLY A 309 -20.36 4.52 12.12
C GLY A 309 -20.15 5.08 10.71
N HIS A 310 -20.65 4.39 9.69
CA HIS A 310 -20.82 4.88 8.32
C HIS A 310 -21.78 6.09 8.30
N THR A 311 -21.80 6.82 7.19
CA THR A 311 -22.65 8.00 7.01
C THR A 311 -24.11 7.55 6.83
N PRO A 312 -25.00 7.79 7.82
CA PRO A 312 -26.38 7.36 7.68
C PRO A 312 -27.06 8.15 6.58
N SER A 313 -27.80 7.44 5.73
CA SER A 313 -28.64 8.07 4.72
C SER A 313 -29.73 8.91 5.36
N VAL A 314 -30.15 9.98 4.66
CA VAL A 314 -31.30 10.78 5.10
C VAL A 314 -32.54 9.90 5.03
N ILE A 315 -32.97 9.38 6.18
CA ILE A 315 -34.22 8.63 6.27
C ILE A 315 -35.35 9.64 6.08
N ILE A 316 -35.94 9.68 4.88
CA ILE A 316 -37.23 10.33 4.68
C ILE A 316 -38.25 9.48 5.42
N ARG A 317 -38.49 9.80 6.70
CA ARG A 317 -39.56 9.15 7.46
C ARG A 317 -40.87 9.57 6.82
N PRO A 318 -41.73 8.65 6.37
CA PRO A 318 -43.10 9.01 6.05
C PRO A 318 -43.71 9.68 7.29
N ALA A 319 -44.44 10.77 7.09
CA ALA A 319 -45.06 11.48 8.20
C ALA A 319 -45.88 10.47 9.03
N LEU A 320 -45.58 10.39 10.32
CA LEU A 320 -46.41 9.64 11.26
C LEU A 320 -47.79 10.30 11.23
N VAL A 321 -48.74 9.66 10.56
CA VAL A 321 -50.14 10.09 10.58
C VAL A 321 -50.61 9.91 12.02
N SER A 322 -50.67 11.00 12.78
CA SER A 322 -51.36 11.02 14.06
C SER A 322 -52.83 10.75 13.79
N SER A 323 -53.25 9.50 13.96
CA SER A 323 -54.64 9.12 13.81
C SER A 323 -55.43 9.60 15.03
N LEU A 324 -55.85 10.86 14.98
CA LEU A 324 -57.08 11.33 15.66
C LEU A 324 -58.17 11.63 14.63
N ALA A 325 -58.24 10.83 13.56
CA ALA A 325 -59.26 10.98 12.53
C ALA A 325 -60.30 9.85 12.63
N THR A 326 -61.54 10.30 12.78
CA THR A 326 -62.81 9.58 12.65
C THR A 326 -62.89 8.75 11.36
N PRO A 327 -63.71 7.68 11.33
CA PRO A 327 -63.80 6.79 10.19
C PRO A 327 -64.58 7.48 9.06
N SER A 328 -63.88 8.02 8.08
CA SER A 328 -64.46 8.31 6.77
C SER A 328 -63.54 7.81 5.67
N ASP A 329 -64.11 6.99 4.80
CA ASP A 329 -63.48 6.29 3.69
C ASP A 329 -62.58 7.18 2.82
N LYS A 330 -61.28 6.84 2.82
CA LYS A 330 -60.38 6.75 1.66
C LYS A 330 -58.98 6.33 2.15
N PRO A 331 -58.27 5.42 1.44
CA PRO A 331 -56.92 5.05 1.83
C PRO A 331 -56.01 6.28 1.72
N LEU A 332 -55.47 6.73 2.84
CA LEU A 332 -54.57 7.87 2.96
C LEU A 332 -53.16 7.47 2.52
N PHE A 333 -52.97 7.16 1.25
CA PHE A 333 -51.64 7.21 0.63
C PHE A 333 -51.45 8.62 0.07
N SER A 334 -50.77 9.48 0.83
CA SER A 334 -50.23 10.73 0.27
C SER A 334 -48.93 10.40 -0.46
N ILE A 335 -48.94 10.53 -1.79
CA ILE A 335 -47.71 10.56 -2.57
C ILE A 335 -46.95 11.80 -2.12
N THR A 336 -45.77 11.61 -1.54
CA THR A 336 -44.87 12.72 -1.29
C THR A 336 -44.38 13.22 -2.66
N ASP A 337 -44.84 14.40 -3.10
CA ASP A 337 -44.31 15.06 -4.31
C ASP A 337 -42.87 15.57 -4.13
N ALA A 338 -42.27 15.35 -2.96
CA ALA A 338 -40.84 15.53 -2.74
C ALA A 338 -40.09 14.49 -3.56
N ALA A 339 -39.43 14.92 -4.64
CA ALA A 339 -38.54 14.07 -5.40
C ALA A 339 -37.56 13.39 -4.42
N PRO A 340 -37.47 12.05 -4.38
CA PRO A 340 -36.44 11.38 -3.62
C PRO A 340 -35.10 11.91 -4.12
N ARG A 341 -34.43 12.70 -3.28
CA ARG A 341 -33.08 13.16 -3.61
C ARG A 341 -32.17 11.97 -3.36
N ALA A 342 -31.96 11.18 -4.41
CA ALA A 342 -30.86 10.24 -4.46
C ALA A 342 -29.60 10.97 -3.97
N MET A 343 -28.90 10.37 -3.02
CA MET A 343 -27.48 10.65 -2.84
C MET A 343 -26.85 10.27 -4.19
N ALA A 344 -26.68 11.25 -5.08
CA ALA A 344 -25.90 11.03 -6.29
C ALA A 344 -24.51 10.59 -5.80
N PRO A 345 -24.03 9.41 -6.20
CA PRO A 345 -22.73 8.95 -5.75
C PRO A 345 -21.69 9.99 -6.14
N PRO A 346 -20.68 10.26 -5.28
CA PRO A 346 -19.59 11.15 -5.64
C PRO A 346 -18.99 10.76 -6.99
N ALA A 347 -18.64 11.76 -7.79
CA ALA A 347 -18.00 11.52 -9.08
C ALA A 347 -16.71 10.70 -8.89
N GLU A 348 -16.40 9.85 -9.87
CA GLU A 348 -15.16 9.11 -9.86
C GLU A 348 -14.01 10.03 -10.25
N GLU A 349 -13.05 10.18 -9.33
CA GLU A 349 -11.89 11.04 -9.51
C GLU A 349 -10.64 10.18 -9.66
N LEU A 350 -10.38 9.74 -10.89
CA LEU A 350 -9.16 8.98 -11.19
C LEU A 350 -7.98 9.92 -11.38
N SER A 351 -6.96 9.78 -10.55
CA SER A 351 -5.66 10.37 -10.83
C SER A 351 -5.03 9.64 -12.03
N THR A 352 -4.53 10.39 -13.01
CA THR A 352 -3.78 9.79 -14.13
C THR A 352 -2.47 9.18 -13.66
N GLU A 353 -1.86 9.75 -12.62
CA GLU A 353 -0.59 9.29 -12.04
C GLU A 353 -0.77 8.20 -10.96
N TYR A 354 -1.90 8.22 -10.24
CA TYR A 354 -2.20 7.30 -9.14
C TYR A 354 -3.58 6.63 -9.31
N PRO A 355 -3.78 5.82 -10.36
CA PRO A 355 -5.10 5.26 -10.70
C PRO A 355 -5.61 4.16 -9.74
N PHE A 356 -4.80 3.65 -8.82
CA PHE A 356 -5.16 2.61 -7.85
C PHE A 356 -5.46 3.15 -6.44
N THR A 357 -5.07 4.40 -6.15
CA THR A 357 -5.15 4.97 -4.81
C THR A 357 -5.84 6.33 -4.79
N LEU A 358 -6.86 6.48 -3.95
CA LEU A 358 -7.43 7.79 -3.61
C LEU A 358 -6.53 8.51 -2.61
N ASP A 359 -5.98 9.67 -2.96
CA ASP A 359 -5.26 10.53 -2.01
C ASP A 359 -6.20 11.60 -1.41
N LEU A 360 -6.55 11.44 -0.14
CA LEU A 360 -7.45 12.37 0.56
C LEU A 360 -6.83 13.77 0.73
N ARG A 361 -5.50 13.89 0.66
CA ARG A 361 -4.78 15.16 0.80
C ARG A 361 -4.89 16.01 -0.46
N HIS A 362 -5.12 15.37 -1.61
CA HIS A 362 -5.31 16.07 -2.88
C HIS A 362 -6.75 16.59 -2.96
N ARG A 363 -6.90 17.91 -2.88
CA ARG A 363 -8.19 18.59 -3.11
C ARG A 363 -8.33 18.83 -4.61
N ASN A 364 -9.39 18.31 -5.22
CA ASN A 364 -9.74 18.71 -6.57
C ASN A 364 -10.44 20.08 -6.53
N TRP A 365 -10.11 20.92 -7.52
CA TRP A 365 -10.68 22.23 -7.77
C TRP A 365 -11.86 22.12 -8.72
#